data_AF-A0A9X1X9N5-F1
#
_entry.id   AF-A0A9X1X9N5-F1
#
_cell.length_a   1.000
_cell.length_b   1.000
_cell.length_c   1.000
_cell.angle_alpha   90.00
_cell.angle_beta   90.00
_cell.angle_gamma   90.00
#
_symmetry.space_group_name_H-M   'P 1'
#
loop_
_entity.id
_entity.type
_entity.pdbx_description
1 polymer ?
#
loop_
_entity_poly.entity_id
_entity_poly.type
_entity_poly.pdbx_seq_one_letter_code
_entity_poly.pdbx_strand_id
1 'polypeptide(L)' 'MEVKEQIMALMGNPEREFEFKQKTDLPGVKDDLVRIRYVPQGDSGFFQSTFYDEETEIVGSRVFDELEDVILFVEKNKI' A
#
# COMPACT_ATOMS: atom_id res chain seq x y z
N MET A 1 4.35 1.44 17.02
CA MET A 1 5.14 1.06 15.84
C MET A 1 4.72 1.99 14.72
N GLU A 2 5.67 2.80 14.27
CA GLU A 2 5.42 3.88 13.30
C GLU A 2 5.13 3.29 11.91
N VAL A 3 4.27 3.92 11.10
CA VAL A 3 3.95 3.45 9.73
C VAL A 3 5.23 3.22 8.93
N LYS A 4 6.19 4.14 9.07
CA LYS A 4 7.53 4.05 8.50
C LYS A 4 8.23 2.72 8.78
N GLU A 5 8.23 2.25 10.03
CA GLU A 5 8.90 1.00 10.41
C GLU A 5 8.26 -0.22 9.72
N GLN A 6 6.93 -0.21 9.60
CA GLN A 6 6.17 -1.30 8.97
C GLN A 6 6.42 -1.38 7.47
N ILE A 7 6.43 -0.22 6.79
CA ILE A 7 6.73 -0.15 5.36
C ILE A 7 8.20 -0.52 5.09
N MET A 8 9.14 -0.01 5.88
CA MET A 8 10.57 -0.38 5.74
C MET A 8 10.78 -1.88 5.92
N ALA A 9 10.04 -2.53 6.82
CA ALA A 9 10.13 -3.96 7.04
C ALA A 9 9.74 -4.80 5.81
N LEU A 10 8.94 -4.26 4.87
CA LEU A 10 8.57 -4.95 3.63
C LEU A 10 9.79 -5.16 2.71
N MET A 11 10.76 -4.26 2.71
CA MET A 11 11.99 -4.41 1.92
C MET A 11 12.83 -5.60 2.41
N GLY A 12 12.80 -5.88 3.71
CA GLY A 12 13.47 -7.03 4.33
C GLY A 12 12.68 -8.33 4.24
N ASN A 13 11.40 -8.27 3.88
CA ASN A 13 10.54 -9.44 3.69
C ASN A 13 9.47 -9.18 2.60
N PRO A 14 9.84 -9.33 1.32
CA PRO A 14 8.96 -9.03 0.18
C PRO A 14 7.70 -9.90 0.09
N GLU A 15 7.65 -11.04 0.80
CA GLU A 15 6.46 -11.91 0.86
C GLU A 15 5.37 -11.35 1.80
N ARG A 16 5.72 -10.38 2.66
CA ARG A 16 4.76 -9.70 3.52
C ARG A 16 4.09 -8.56 2.79
N GLU A 17 2.86 -8.31 3.21
CA GLU A 17 2.08 -7.15 2.79
C GLU A 17 1.71 -6.32 4.02
N PHE A 18 1.69 -5.01 3.84
CA PHE A 18 1.11 -4.07 4.79
C PHE A 18 -0.31 -3.73 4.32
N GLU A 19 -1.29 -4.04 5.17
CA GLU A 19 -2.70 -3.84 4.89
C GLU A 19 -3.25 -2.67 5.71
N PHE A 20 -4.01 -1.77 5.08
CA PHE A 20 -4.73 -0.71 5.77
C PHE A 20 -6.02 -0.34 5.04
N LYS A 21 -6.97 0.25 5.76
CA LYS A 21 -8.20 0.80 5.18
C LYS A 21 -8.01 2.28 4.85
N GLN A 22 -8.50 2.71 3.70
CA GLN A 22 -8.56 4.12 3.34
C GLN A 22 -10.00 4.59 3.18
N LYS A 23 -10.25 5.88 3.47
CA LYS A 23 -11.55 6.49 3.15
C LYS A 23 -11.47 7.01 1.74
N THR A 24 -12.40 6.58 0.90
CA THR A 24 -12.56 7.10 -0.46
C THR A 24 -13.81 7.97 -0.48
N ASP A 25 -13.69 9.17 -1.05
CA ASP A 25 -14.83 10.07 -1.30
C ASP A 25 -15.56 9.73 -2.61
N LEU A 26 -15.23 8.60 -3.25
CA LEU A 26 -15.87 8.17 -4.49
C LEU A 26 -17.30 7.64 -4.22
N PRO A 27 -18.32 8.17 -4.91
CA PRO A 27 -19.70 7.70 -4.72
C PRO A 27 -19.84 6.24 -5.15
N GLY A 28 -20.26 5.38 -4.22
CA GLY A 28 -20.45 3.95 -4.44
C GLY A 28 -19.29 3.07 -3.99
N VAL A 29 -18.19 3.67 -3.50
CA VAL A 29 -17.04 2.94 -2.96
C VAL A 29 -16.98 3.21 -1.46
N LYS A 30 -17.21 2.17 -0.65
CA LYS A 30 -17.08 2.22 0.81
C LYS A 30 -15.73 1.60 1.17
N ASP A 31 -14.92 2.36 1.90
CA ASP A 31 -13.68 1.93 2.56
C ASP A 31 -12.83 0.92 1.77
N ASP A 32 -11.99 1.41 0.86
CA ASP A 32 -11.10 0.54 0.09
C ASP A 32 -10.05 -0.09 1.01
N LEU A 33 -9.91 -1.40 0.90
CA LEU A 33 -8.79 -2.11 1.48
C LEU A 33 -7.58 -1.90 0.57
N VAL A 34 -6.46 -1.49 1.15
CA VAL A 34 -5.21 -1.28 0.43
C VAL A 34 -4.16 -2.23 0.97
N ARG A 35 -3.52 -3.00 0.08
CA ARG A 35 -2.37 -3.84 0.40
C ARG A 35 -1.13 -3.33 -0.29
N ILE A 36 -0.08 -3.09 0.47
CA ILE A 36 1.22 -2.65 -0.02
C ILE A 36 2.21 -3.80 0.11
N ARG A 37 2.95 -4.06 -0.95
CA ARG A 37 4.09 -4.99 -0.94
C ARG A 37 5.31 -4.34 -1.56
N TYR A 38 6.49 -4.86 -1.22
CA TYR A 38 7.73 -4.51 -1.90
C TYR A 38 8.03 -5.54 -2.99
N VAL A 39 8.36 -5.08 -4.19
CA VAL A 39 8.72 -5.91 -5.33
C VAL A 39 10.21 -5.69 -5.64
N PRO A 40 11.09 -6.65 -5.31
CA PRO A 40 12.52 -6.55 -5.60
C PRO A 40 12.77 -6.67 -7.11
N GLN A 41 13.64 -5.82 -7.65
CA GLN A 41 14.04 -5.78 -9.05
C GLN A 41 15.53 -5.43 -9.19
N GLY A 42 16.39 -6.46 -9.15
CA GLY A 42 17.84 -6.26 -9.22
C GLY A 42 18.39 -5.68 -7.91
N ASP A 43 19.18 -4.61 -8.02
CA ASP A 43 19.80 -3.92 -6.86
C ASP A 43 18.83 -2.98 -6.13
N SER A 44 17.66 -2.72 -6.72
CA SER A 44 16.60 -1.90 -6.15
C SER A 44 15.26 -2.62 -6.29
N GLY A 45 14.16 -1.92 -6.01
CA GLY A 45 12.80 -2.44 -6.15
C GLY A 45 11.81 -1.31 -5.95
N PHE A 46 10.52 -1.62 -6.07
CA PHE A 46 9.46 -0.64 -5.93
C PHE A 46 8.40 -1.15 -4.96
N PHE A 47 7.60 -0.25 -4.42
CA PHE A 47 6.40 -0.59 -3.66
C PHE A 47 5.20 -0.60 -4.59
N GLN A 48 4.33 -1.59 -4.42
CA GLN A 48 3.07 -1.67 -5.14
C GLN A 48 1.93 -1.65 -4.13
N SER A 49 1.00 -0.71 -4.26
CA SER A 49 -0.28 -0.73 -3.56
C SER A 49 -1.36 -1.30 -4.48
N THR A 50 -2.10 -2.29 -4.00
CA THR A 50 -3.28 -2.84 -4.67
C THR A 50 -4.52 -2.41 -3.91
N PHE A 51 -5.50 -1.89 -4.63
CA PHE A 51 -6.76 -1.40 -4.10
C PHE A 51 -7.84 -2.46 -4.31
N TYR A 52 -8.57 -2.74 -3.25
CA TYR A 52 -9.66 -3.70 -3.24
C TYR A 52 -10.95 -3.05 -2.77
N ASP A 53 -12.06 -3.40 -3.41
CA ASP A 53 -13.39 -3.00 -2.96
C ASP A 53 -13.92 -3.86 -1.80
N GLU A 54 -15.18 -3.64 -1.41
CA GLU A 54 -15.85 -4.40 -0.35
C GLU A 54 -16.01 -5.90 -0.65
N GLU A 55 -16.01 -6.29 -1.93
CA GLU A 55 -16.12 -7.69 -2.38
C GLU A 55 -14.73 -8.34 -2.56
N THR A 56 -13.66 -7.63 -2.18
CA THR A 56 -12.25 -8.04 -2.33
C THR A 56 -11.80 -8.18 -3.78
N GLU A 57 -12.49 -7.53 -4.72
CA GLU A 57 -12.08 -7.46 -6.11
C GLU A 57 -11.01 -6.37 -6.30
N ILE A 58 -10.05 -6.61 -7.19
CA ILE A 58 -9.01 -5.63 -7.48
C ILE A 58 -9.61 -4.53 -8.36
N VAL A 59 -9.70 -3.33 -7.81
CA VAL A 59 -10.20 -2.14 -8.54
C VAL A 59 -9.09 -1.29 -9.12
N GLY A 60 -7.84 -1.49 -8.67
CA GLY A 60 -6.69 -0.80 -9.23
C GLY A 60 -5.37 -1.13 -8.54
N SER A 61 -4.30 -0.52 -9.04
CA SER A 61 -2.98 -0.57 -8.40
C SER A 61 -2.19 0.71 -8.65
N ARG A 62 -1.22 0.99 -7.79
CA ARG A 62 -0.27 2.10 -7.92
C ARG A 62 1.13 1.64 -7.53
N VAL A 63 2.13 2.16 -8.22
CA VAL A 63 3.55 1.86 -7.98
C VAL A 63 4.23 3.11 -7.40
N PHE A 64 5.18 2.88 -6.49
CA PHE A 64 6.02 3.89 -5.87
C PHE A 64 7.47 3.43 -5.91
N ASP A 65 8.34 4.22 -6.53
CA ASP A 65 9.77 3.92 -6.60
C ASP A 65 10.51 4.35 -5.31
N GLU A 66 9.94 5.29 -4.56
CA GLU A 66 10.52 5.85 -3.34
C GLU A 66 9.76 5.41 -2.08
N LEU A 67 10.51 5.04 -1.04
CA LEU A 67 9.96 4.67 0.27
C LEU A 67 9.15 5.83 0.89
N GLU A 68 9.60 7.06 0.71
CA GLU A 68 9.00 8.25 1.32
C GLU A 68 7.61 8.52 0.73
N ASP A 69 7.43 8.31 -0.57
CA ASP A 69 6.14 8.45 -1.24
C ASP A 69 5.10 7.45 -0.72
N VAL A 70 5.50 6.19 -0.50
CA VAL A 70 4.55 5.19 -0.01
C VAL A 70 4.18 5.44 1.46
N ILE A 71 5.12 5.92 2.28
CA ILE A 71 4.83 6.32 3.66
C ILE A 71 3.83 7.49 3.66
N LEU A 72 4.11 8.54 2.88
CA LEU A 72 3.23 9.70 2.77
C LEU A 72 1.83 9.30 2.27
N PHE A 73 1.76 8.36 1.33
CA PHE A 73 0.51 7.81 0.85
C PHE A 73 -0.27 7.13 1.98
N VAL A 74 0.36 6.24 2.76
CA VAL A 74 -0.31 5.57 3.89
C VAL A 74 -0.77 6.58 4.93
N GLU A 75 0.10 7.50 5.35
CA GLU A 75 -0.22 8.48 6.40
C GLU A 75 -1.37 9.41 6.02
N LYS A 76 -1.50 9.77 4.75
CA LYS A 76 -2.59 10.64 4.27
C LYS A 76 -3.92 9.92 4.11
N ASN A 77 -3.91 8.63 3.78
CA ASN A 77 -5.11 7.90 3.37
C ASN A 77 -5.62 6.93 4.42
N LYS A 78 -4.77 6.48 5.35
CA LYS A 78 -5.15 5.54 6.41
C LYS A 78 -6.12 6.19 7.40
N ILE A 79 -7.24 5.50 7.64
CA ILE A 79 -8.22 5.84 8.70
C ILE A 79 -7.81 5.20 10.03
#